data_AF-A0AAW6ECI0-F1
#
_entry.id   AF-A0AAW6ECI0-F1
#
_cell.length_a   1.000
_cell.length_b   1.000
_cell.length_c   1.000
_cell.angle_alpha   90.00
_cell.angle_beta   90.00
_cell.angle_gamma   90.00
#
_symmetry.space_group_name_H-M   'P 1'
#
loop_
_entity.id
_entity.type
_entity.pdbx_description
1 polymer ?
#
loop_
_entity_poly.entity_id
_entity_poly.type
_entity_poly.pdbx_seq_one_letter_code
_entity_poly.pdbx_strand_id
1 'polypeptide(L)'
;MLSGVKKCAESGDIKGLHYIFVDCLDVDPTFEKYKSDYDYCKNISGFLEPYQELTSFTFDKNNWNMEYWQHLKTDLTKNFSDKRFQHMIQVASVVNADKIARLIKERNAANTPNIQQVNKPNVIHERMQNNTVMPQSSASTYDQAQILEAQRRLEEENRAAEMAIQEQEKRRREAMAACTKEEADASKKAIGVVAAVAVAAIITVAVLIIK
;
A
#
# COMPACT_ATOMS: atom_id res chain seq x y z
N MET A 1 1.93 2.46 -23.51
CA MET A 1 3.10 2.51 -22.64
C MET A 1 3.76 3.87 -22.71
N LEU A 2 4.05 4.47 -21.56
CA LEU A 2 4.73 5.73 -21.43
C LEU A 2 6.16 5.61 -21.97
N SER A 3 6.63 6.65 -22.68
CA SER A 3 7.94 6.65 -23.35
C SER A 3 9.10 6.40 -22.38
N GLY A 4 9.05 6.95 -21.17
CA GLY A 4 10.05 6.73 -20.12
C GLY A 4 10.09 5.28 -19.65
N VAL A 5 8.93 4.68 -19.36
CA VAL A 5 8.83 3.27 -18.94
C VAL A 5 9.35 2.35 -20.03
N LYS A 6 8.90 2.58 -21.28
CA LYS A 6 9.31 1.79 -22.44
C LYS A 6 10.82 1.80 -22.60
N LYS A 7 11.45 2.98 -22.55
CA LYS A 7 12.90 3.14 -22.70
C LYS A 7 13.67 2.35 -21.64
N CYS A 8 13.30 2.49 -20.36
CA CYS A 8 13.98 1.78 -19.27
C CYS A 8 13.77 0.26 -19.35
N ALA A 9 12.57 -0.19 -19.72
CA ALA A 9 12.28 -1.62 -19.89
C ALA A 9 13.09 -2.24 -21.04
N GLU A 10 13.17 -1.56 -22.20
CA GLU A 10 13.93 -2.03 -23.36
C GLU A 10 15.44 -2.04 -23.11
N SER A 11 15.96 -1.12 -22.30
CA SER A 11 17.38 -1.05 -21.95
C SER A 11 17.77 -1.91 -20.73
N GLY A 12 16.82 -2.58 -20.08
CA GLY A 12 17.05 -3.31 -18.83
C GLY A 12 17.42 -2.41 -17.64
N ASP A 13 17.06 -1.13 -17.68
CA ASP A 13 17.34 -0.16 -16.61
C ASP A 13 16.28 -0.28 -15.50
N ILE A 14 16.45 -1.30 -14.66
CA ILE A 14 15.56 -1.60 -13.53
C ILE A 14 15.50 -0.42 -12.55
N LYS A 15 16.65 0.21 -12.28
CA LYS A 15 16.73 1.34 -11.35
C LYS A 15 15.94 2.54 -11.89
N GLY A 16 16.03 2.81 -13.19
CA GLY A 16 15.21 3.81 -13.87
C GLY A 16 13.71 3.51 -13.77
N LEU A 17 13.30 2.24 -13.94
CA LEU A 17 11.90 1.84 -13.72
C LEU A 17 11.45 2.12 -12.28
N HIS A 18 12.26 1.76 -11.28
CA HIS A 18 11.93 2.05 -9.87
C HIS A 18 11.75 3.55 -9.63
N TYR A 19 12.65 4.40 -10.12
CA TYR A 19 12.48 5.86 -9.99
C TYR A 19 11.20 6.36 -10.64
N ILE A 20 10.88 5.88 -11.85
CA ILE A 20 9.65 6.27 -12.53
C ILE A 20 8.42 5.94 -11.67
N PHE A 21 8.35 4.73 -11.10
CA PHE A 21 7.20 4.33 -10.30
C PHE A 21 7.17 4.96 -8.91
N VAL A 22 8.33 5.22 -8.27
CA VAL A 22 8.39 5.98 -7.01
C VAL A 22 7.80 7.39 -7.17
N ASP A 23 8.03 8.04 -8.30
CA ASP A 23 7.54 9.41 -8.55
C ASP A 23 6.18 9.45 -9.27
N CYS A 24 5.68 8.32 -9.80
CA CYS A 24 4.47 8.33 -10.63
C CYS A 24 3.22 8.83 -9.90
N LEU A 25 3.14 8.58 -8.59
CA LEU A 25 2.01 8.98 -7.75
C LEU A 25 2.04 10.47 -7.39
N ASP A 26 3.20 11.12 -7.47
CA ASP A 26 3.28 12.58 -7.40
C ASP A 26 2.68 13.21 -8.66
N VAL A 27 2.72 12.52 -9.81
CA VAL A 27 2.14 12.98 -11.08
C VAL A 27 0.65 12.65 -11.14
N ASP A 28 0.29 11.37 -10.99
CA ASP A 28 -1.07 10.86 -11.01
C ASP A 28 -1.33 9.98 -9.78
N PRO A 29 -1.83 10.57 -8.67
CA PRO A 29 -2.11 9.83 -7.44
C PRO A 29 -3.27 8.83 -7.57
N THR A 30 -4.01 8.84 -8.68
CA THR A 30 -5.01 7.79 -8.98
C THR A 30 -4.39 6.51 -9.55
N PHE A 31 -3.11 6.59 -9.96
CA PHE A 31 -2.34 5.52 -10.58
C PHE A 31 -2.91 4.98 -11.92
N GLU A 32 -4.07 5.46 -12.39
CA GLU A 32 -4.75 4.99 -13.60
C GLU A 32 -3.84 5.03 -14.83
N LYS A 33 -3.08 6.12 -15.00
CA LYS A 33 -2.16 6.29 -16.15
C LYS A 33 -1.02 5.28 -16.18
N TYR A 34 -0.62 4.76 -15.02
CA TYR A 34 0.57 3.93 -14.85
C TYR A 34 0.25 2.44 -14.67
N LYS A 35 -1.01 2.09 -14.44
CA LYS A 35 -1.44 0.71 -14.16
C LYS A 35 -0.97 -0.29 -15.22
N SER A 36 -1.28 -0.04 -16.50
CA SER A 36 -0.90 -0.96 -17.59
C SER A 36 0.61 -1.12 -17.73
N ASP A 37 1.36 -0.05 -17.46
CA ASP A 37 2.82 -0.03 -17.57
C ASP A 37 3.45 -0.80 -16.42
N TYR A 38 2.91 -0.64 -15.21
CA TYR A 38 3.31 -1.42 -14.04
C TYR A 38 3.02 -2.91 -14.22
N ASP A 39 1.81 -3.26 -14.69
CA ASP A 39 1.41 -4.63 -14.97
C ASP A 39 2.35 -5.30 -15.99
N TYR A 40 2.79 -4.56 -17.00
CA TYR A 40 3.83 -5.02 -17.91
C TYR A 40 5.18 -5.24 -17.19
N CYS A 41 5.66 -4.24 -16.43
CA CYS A 41 6.95 -4.28 -15.75
C CYS A 41 7.06 -5.40 -14.71
N LYS A 42 5.95 -5.85 -14.10
CA LYS A 42 5.96 -7.02 -13.18
C LYS A 42 6.53 -8.29 -13.79
N ASN A 43 6.50 -8.43 -15.12
CA ASN A 43 7.05 -9.59 -15.81
C ASN A 43 8.55 -9.45 -16.15
N ILE A 44 9.15 -8.29 -15.86
CA ILE A 44 10.58 -8.04 -16.09
C ILE A 44 11.36 -8.60 -14.90
N SER A 45 12.34 -9.46 -15.18
CA SER A 45 13.21 -10.05 -14.15
C SER A 45 13.93 -8.95 -13.35
N GLY A 46 13.85 -9.03 -12.03
CA GLY A 46 14.47 -8.08 -11.11
C GLY A 46 13.70 -6.78 -10.91
N PHE A 47 12.57 -6.56 -11.59
CA PHE A 47 11.76 -5.37 -11.36
C PHE A 47 11.10 -5.36 -9.98
N LEU A 48 10.53 -6.49 -9.55
CA LEU A 48 10.01 -6.63 -8.19
C LEU A 48 10.98 -7.40 -7.31
N GLU A 49 11.28 -6.82 -6.16
CA GLU A 49 12.05 -7.46 -5.11
C GLU A 49 11.12 -8.20 -4.14
N PRO A 50 11.59 -9.30 -3.51
CA PRO A 50 10.89 -9.86 -2.36
C PRO A 50 10.67 -8.79 -1.29
N TYR A 51 9.53 -8.87 -0.61
CA TYR A 51 9.22 -7.92 0.44
C TYR A 51 10.24 -8.00 1.58
N GLN A 52 10.77 -6.84 1.96
CA GLN A 52 11.61 -6.65 3.13
C GLN A 52 10.96 -5.66 4.10
N GLU A 53 10.88 -6.06 5.37
CA GLU A 53 10.51 -5.15 6.45
C GLU A 53 11.64 -4.10 6.63
N LEU A 54 11.31 -2.83 6.38
CA LEU A 54 12.20 -1.68 6.62
C LEU A 54 11.59 -0.82 7.73
N THR A 55 10.68 0.09 7.35
CA THR A 55 9.76 0.74 8.26
C THR A 55 8.40 0.04 8.21
N SER A 56 7.80 -0.23 9.37
CA SER A 56 6.48 -0.83 9.45
C SER A 56 5.39 0.08 8.90
N PHE A 57 4.40 -0.52 8.26
CA PHE A 57 3.24 0.21 7.76
C PHE A 57 2.37 0.68 8.92
N THR A 58 1.96 1.94 8.86
CA THR A 58 0.81 2.39 9.65
C THR A 58 -0.41 2.33 8.75
N PHE A 59 -1.50 1.76 9.27
CA PHE A 59 -2.80 1.72 8.59
C PHE A 59 -3.78 2.74 9.16
N ASP A 60 -3.37 3.48 10.21
CA ASP A 60 -4.14 4.61 10.70
C ASP A 60 -3.98 5.79 9.74
N LYS A 61 -5.06 6.07 9.01
CA LYS A 61 -5.13 7.14 8.00
C LYS A 61 -4.82 8.52 8.58
N ASN A 62 -4.98 8.74 9.89
CA ASN A 62 -4.61 10.01 10.52
C ASN A 62 -3.09 10.24 10.52
N ASN A 63 -2.31 9.15 10.41
CA ASN A 63 -0.84 9.20 10.31
C ASN A 63 -0.36 9.22 8.85
N TRP A 64 -1.26 9.17 7.87
CA TRP A 64 -0.92 9.27 6.44
C TRP A 64 -0.76 10.73 6.03
N ASN A 65 0.32 11.34 6.52
CA ASN A 65 0.70 12.71 6.23
C ASN A 65 1.88 12.75 5.23
N MET A 66 2.30 13.97 4.87
CA MET A 66 3.39 14.17 3.91
C MET A 66 4.75 13.63 4.42
N GLU A 67 4.99 13.63 5.73
CA GLU A 67 6.21 13.05 6.29
C GLU A 67 6.22 11.53 6.09
N TYR A 68 5.10 10.87 6.38
CA TYR A 68 4.92 9.44 6.13
C TYR A 68 5.06 9.10 4.63
N TRP A 69 4.52 9.94 3.75
CA TRP A 69 4.69 9.81 2.30
C TRP A 69 6.16 9.79 1.88
N GLN A 70 6.97 10.74 2.37
CA GLN A 70 8.40 10.80 2.04
C GLN A 70 9.18 9.59 2.59
N HIS A 71 8.79 9.07 3.75
CA HIS A 71 9.36 7.83 4.27
C HIS A 71 9.05 6.62 3.39
N LEU A 72 7.81 6.50 2.90
CA LEU A 72 7.44 5.44 1.96
C LEU A 72 8.22 5.52 0.64
N LYS A 73 8.41 6.73 0.09
CA LYS A 73 9.27 6.93 -1.09
C LYS A 73 10.69 6.45 -0.83
N THR A 74 11.25 6.83 0.32
CA THR A 74 12.61 6.43 0.71
C THR A 74 12.72 4.92 0.81
N ASP A 75 11.77 4.26 1.48
CA ASP A 75 11.79 2.82 1.62
C ASP A 75 11.61 2.09 0.28
N LEU A 76 10.79 2.61 -0.64
CA LEU A 76 10.63 2.02 -1.98
C LEU A 76 11.90 2.12 -2.83
N THR A 77 12.74 3.13 -2.62
CA THR A 77 14.06 3.18 -3.28
C THR A 77 15.05 2.16 -2.73
N LYS A 78 14.80 1.60 -1.54
CA LYS A 78 15.63 0.56 -0.89
C LYS A 78 15.11 -0.85 -1.13
N ASN A 79 13.79 -1.02 -1.18
CA ASN A 79 13.12 -2.28 -1.48
C ASN A 79 11.86 -2.00 -2.30
N PHE A 80 11.97 -2.15 -3.62
CA PHE A 80 10.87 -1.98 -4.54
C PHE A 80 10.07 -3.30 -4.65
N SER A 81 9.34 -3.61 -3.58
CA SER A 81 8.42 -4.75 -3.54
C SER A 81 7.00 -4.31 -3.89
N ASP A 82 6.24 -5.21 -4.52
CA ASP A 82 4.83 -4.96 -4.87
C ASP A 82 4.02 -4.57 -3.62
N LYS A 83 4.22 -5.28 -2.51
CA LYS A 83 3.56 -4.98 -1.22
C LYS A 83 3.80 -3.53 -0.76
N ARG A 84 5.03 -3.01 -0.87
CA ARG A 84 5.34 -1.61 -0.50
C ARG A 84 4.70 -0.61 -1.45
N PHE A 85 4.70 -0.94 -2.74
CA PHE A 85 4.15 -0.05 -3.75
C PHE A 85 2.62 0.02 -3.66
N GLN A 86 1.93 -1.10 -3.44
CA GLN A 86 0.49 -1.14 -3.17
C GLN A 86 0.11 -0.30 -1.95
N HIS A 87 0.88 -0.39 -0.86
CA HIS A 87 0.66 0.45 0.32
C HIS A 87 0.82 1.94 -0.02
N MET A 88 1.83 2.32 -0.81
CA MET A 88 2.00 3.71 -1.24
C MET A 88 0.84 4.21 -2.11
N ILE A 89 0.27 3.38 -2.99
CA ILE A 89 -0.95 3.71 -3.76
C ILE A 89 -2.12 4.01 -2.82
N GLN A 90 -2.31 3.22 -1.76
CA GLN A 90 -3.35 3.46 -0.76
C GLN A 90 -3.14 4.79 -0.02
N VAL A 91 -1.91 5.07 0.41
CA VAL A 91 -1.58 6.33 1.10
C VAL A 91 -1.77 7.54 0.20
N ALA A 92 -1.49 7.42 -1.11
CA ALA A 92 -1.69 8.49 -2.08
C ALA A 92 -3.15 8.96 -2.12
N SER A 93 -4.13 8.07 -1.86
CA SER A 93 -5.55 8.42 -1.86
C SER A 93 -5.94 9.41 -0.76
N VAL A 94 -5.15 9.47 0.32
CA VAL A 94 -5.38 10.37 1.45
C VAL A 94 -4.49 11.60 1.33
N VAL A 95 -3.19 11.41 1.14
CA VAL A 95 -2.20 12.51 1.07
C VAL A 95 -2.52 13.47 -0.07
N ASN A 96 -3.03 12.96 -1.20
CA ASN A 96 -3.30 13.73 -2.41
C ASN A 96 -4.80 13.83 -2.73
N ALA A 97 -5.69 13.74 -1.73
CA ALA A 97 -7.14 13.72 -1.93
C ALA A 97 -7.66 14.90 -2.76
N ASP A 98 -7.18 16.13 -2.49
CA ASP A 98 -7.57 17.32 -3.24
C ASP A 98 -7.15 17.26 -4.72
N LYS A 99 -5.94 16.75 -4.98
CA LYS A 99 -5.43 16.57 -6.34
C LYS A 99 -6.23 15.50 -7.09
N ILE A 100 -6.59 14.41 -6.43
CA ILE A 100 -7.43 13.36 -6.99
C ILE A 100 -8.81 13.92 -7.36
N ALA A 101 -9.45 14.67 -6.45
CA ALA A 101 -10.75 15.28 -6.70
C ALA A 101 -10.72 16.21 -7.93
N ARG A 102 -9.64 17.00 -8.06
CA ARG A 102 -9.41 17.86 -9.22
C ARG A 102 -9.24 17.05 -10.51
N LEU A 103 -8.39 16.01 -10.50
CA LEU A 103 -8.15 15.17 -11.67
C LEU A 103 -9.41 14.45 -12.16
N ILE A 104 -10.22 13.92 -11.23
CA ILE A 104 -11.51 13.29 -11.56
C ILE A 104 -12.45 14.31 -12.21
N LYS A 105 -12.53 15.54 -11.66
CA LYS A 105 -13.36 16.61 -12.24
C LYS A 105 -12.90 16.97 -13.66
N GLU A 106 -11.59 17.12 -13.88
CA GLU A 106 -11.01 17.43 -15.19
C GLU A 106 -11.28 16.31 -16.21
N ARG A 107 -11.12 15.04 -15.80
CA ARG A 107 -11.44 13.88 -16.64
C ARG A 107 -12.93 13.82 -17.01
N ASN A 108 -13.82 14.07 -16.05
CA ASN A 108 -15.26 14.08 -16.29
C ASN A 108 -15.67 15.22 -17.24
N ALA A 109 -15.06 16.40 -17.10
CA ALA A 109 -15.29 17.52 -17.99
C ALA A 109 -14.79 17.25 -19.42
N ALA A 110 -13.61 16.64 -19.57
CA ALA A 110 -13.05 16.25 -20.87
C ALA A 110 -13.87 15.15 -21.58
N ASN A 111 -14.50 14.26 -20.81
CA ASN A 111 -15.35 13.18 -21.32
C ASN A 111 -16.81 13.61 -21.56
N THR A 112 -17.16 14.89 -21.35
CA THR A 112 -18.49 15.41 -21.67
C THR A 112 -18.55 15.82 -23.14
N PRO A 113 -19.36 15.19 -24.01
CA PRO A 113 -19.52 15.63 -25.40
C PRO A 113 -20.11 17.05 -25.41
N ASN A 114 -19.35 17.99 -25.96
CA ASN A 114 -19.73 19.39 -26.09
C ASN A 114 -20.87 19.56 -27.11
N ILE A 115 -22.13 19.46 -26.69
CA ILE A 115 -23.29 19.90 -27.49
C ILE A 115 -23.51 21.39 -27.19
N GLN A 116 -22.64 22.28 -27.69
CA GLN A 116 -22.94 23.71 -27.76
C GLN A 116 -21.94 24.52 -28.59
N GLN A 117 -21.98 24.37 -29.92
CA GLN A 117 -21.84 25.41 -30.96
C GLN A 117 -22.50 24.81 -32.22
N VAL A 118 -23.57 25.32 -32.84
CA VAL A 118 -23.81 26.65 -33.41
C VAL A 118 -25.33 26.78 -33.63
N ASN A 119 -25.96 27.86 -33.16
CA ASN A 119 -27.31 28.23 -33.61
C ASN A 119 -27.33 29.72 -34.00
N LYS A 120 -27.13 30.00 -35.29
CA LYS A 120 -27.80 31.09 -36.04
C LYS A 120 -28.02 30.61 -37.49
N PRO A 121 -29.12 31.00 -38.14
CA PRO A 121 -29.81 30.14 -39.09
C PRO A 121 -29.66 30.54 -40.57
N ASN A 122 -29.89 29.52 -41.41
CA ASN A 122 -30.36 29.53 -42.81
C ASN A 122 -29.33 29.83 -43.91
N VAL A 123 -29.09 28.87 -44.83
CA VAL A 123 -29.79 28.74 -46.13
C VAL A 123 -29.57 27.32 -46.70
N ILE A 124 -30.65 26.80 -47.28
CA ILE A 124 -30.89 25.48 -47.87
C ILE A 124 -30.06 25.23 -49.15
N HIS A 125 -29.44 24.04 -49.29
CA HIS A 125 -29.59 23.22 -50.51
C HIS A 125 -29.25 21.73 -50.29
N GLU A 126 -30.23 20.89 -50.63
CA GLU A 126 -30.18 19.44 -50.67
C GLU A 126 -29.15 18.90 -51.67
N ARG A 127 -28.45 17.82 -51.30
CA ARG A 127 -28.38 16.64 -52.19
C ARG A 127 -28.07 15.36 -51.41
N MET A 128 -28.97 14.40 -51.62
CA MET A 128 -28.97 13.02 -51.13
C MET A 128 -27.64 12.26 -51.30
N GLN A 129 -27.29 11.42 -50.33
CA GLN A 129 -27.37 9.97 -50.53
C GLN A 129 -27.39 9.21 -49.19
N ASN A 130 -28.43 8.39 -49.07
CA ASN A 130 -28.76 7.51 -47.96
C ASN A 130 -27.90 6.24 -48.07
N ASN A 131 -27.32 5.76 -46.96
CA ASN A 131 -27.35 4.35 -46.57
C ASN A 131 -26.80 4.13 -45.15
N THR A 132 -27.72 3.71 -44.28
CA THR A 132 -27.57 2.67 -43.24
C THR A 132 -26.68 2.96 -42.02
N VAL A 133 -27.31 3.57 -41.02
CA VAL A 133 -27.42 3.15 -39.61
C VAL A 133 -26.53 1.97 -39.18
N MET A 134 -25.60 2.21 -38.23
CA MET A 134 -25.71 1.70 -36.86
C MET A 134 -24.79 2.48 -35.89
N PRO A 135 -25.27 2.82 -34.68
CA PRO A 135 -24.55 3.53 -33.64
C PRO A 135 -23.86 2.56 -32.68
N GLN A 136 -22.65 2.90 -32.21
CA GLN A 136 -22.13 2.33 -30.95
C GLN A 136 -21.59 3.42 -30.04
N SER A 137 -22.51 4.23 -29.55
CA SER A 137 -22.46 4.72 -28.18
C SER A 137 -23.08 3.65 -27.28
N SER A 138 -22.30 2.66 -26.85
CA SER A 138 -22.62 1.89 -25.65
C SER A 138 -21.68 2.33 -24.56
N ALA A 139 -22.10 3.34 -23.79
CA ALA A 139 -21.62 3.50 -22.44
C ALA A 139 -21.83 2.15 -21.74
N SER A 140 -20.75 1.43 -21.46
CA SER A 140 -20.80 0.10 -20.88
C SER A 140 -21.15 0.22 -19.40
N THR A 141 -22.43 0.06 -19.08
CA THR A 141 -22.92 -0.23 -17.72
C THR A 141 -22.29 -1.52 -17.16
N TYR A 142 -21.62 -2.31 -18.01
CA TYR A 142 -20.86 -3.51 -17.67
C TYR A 142 -19.53 -3.21 -16.95
N ASP A 143 -18.94 -2.02 -17.13
CA ASP A 143 -17.66 -1.67 -16.48
C ASP A 143 -17.86 -1.19 -15.04
N GLN A 144 -18.93 -0.45 -14.75
CA GLN A 144 -19.13 0.11 -13.41
C GLN A 144 -19.45 -0.96 -12.35
N ALA A 145 -20.19 -2.01 -12.73
CA ALA A 145 -20.48 -3.14 -11.84
C ALA A 145 -19.21 -3.96 -11.55
N GLN A 146 -18.37 -4.20 -12.56
CA GLN A 146 -17.10 -4.91 -12.39
C GLN A 146 -16.09 -4.11 -11.56
N ILE A 147 -16.04 -2.78 -11.73
CA ILE A 147 -15.19 -1.90 -10.91
C ILE A 147 -15.66 -1.91 -9.45
N LEU A 148 -16.97 -1.85 -9.21
CA LEU A 148 -17.52 -1.89 -7.86
C LEU A 148 -17.32 -3.26 -7.19
N GLU A 149 -17.44 -4.34 -7.96
CA GLU A 149 -17.18 -5.70 -7.47
C GLU A 149 -15.69 -5.92 -7.18
N ALA A 150 -14.80 -5.40 -8.03
CA ALA A 150 -13.35 -5.42 -7.79
C ALA A 150 -12.97 -4.60 -6.55
N GLN A 151 -13.59 -3.43 -6.35
CA GLN A 151 -13.40 -2.64 -5.12
C GLN A 151 -13.89 -3.39 -3.88
N ARG A 152 -15.06 -4.06 -3.96
CA ARG A 152 -15.59 -4.84 -2.85
C ARG A 152 -14.70 -6.04 -2.51
N ARG A 153 -14.24 -6.78 -3.53
CA ARG A 153 -13.31 -7.91 -3.35
C ARG A 153 -11.99 -7.44 -2.75
N LEU A 154 -11.46 -6.31 -3.20
CA LEU A 154 -10.23 -5.73 -2.65
C LEU A 154 -10.43 -5.28 -1.19
N GLU A 155 -11.59 -4.72 -0.85
CA GLU A 155 -11.92 -4.34 0.53
C GLU A 155 -12.08 -5.58 1.43
N GLU A 156 -12.68 -6.66 0.93
CA GLU A 156 -12.79 -7.93 1.66
C GLU A 156 -11.44 -8.62 1.85
N GLU A 157 -10.59 -8.65 0.83
CA GLU A 157 -9.22 -9.18 0.94
C GLU A 157 -8.38 -8.36 1.91
N ASN A 158 -8.47 -7.03 1.85
CA ASN A 158 -7.82 -6.16 2.82
C ASN A 158 -8.34 -6.41 4.23
N ARG A 159 -9.65 -6.55 4.42
CA ARG A 159 -10.24 -6.84 5.74
C ARG A 159 -9.82 -8.22 6.27
N ALA A 160 -9.74 -9.24 5.40
CA ALA A 160 -9.27 -10.56 5.77
C ALA A 160 -7.77 -10.56 6.13
N ALA A 161 -6.96 -9.83 5.37
CA ALA A 161 -5.54 -9.62 5.66
C ALA A 161 -5.35 -8.86 6.99
N GLU A 162 -6.17 -7.83 7.26
CA GLU A 162 -6.18 -7.10 8.53
C GLU A 162 -6.50 -8.02 9.72
N MET A 163 -7.51 -8.89 9.59
CA MET A 163 -7.86 -9.85 10.64
C MET A 163 -6.73 -10.87 10.88
N ALA A 164 -6.11 -11.39 9.80
CA ALA A 164 -5.00 -12.34 9.91
C ALA A 164 -3.77 -11.70 10.59
N ILE A 165 -3.47 -10.44 10.27
CA ILE A 165 -2.37 -9.69 10.88
C ILE A 165 -2.67 -9.38 12.35
N GLN A 166 -3.90 -8.96 12.70
CA GLN A 166 -4.28 -8.75 14.10
C GLN A 166 -4.20 -10.04 14.91
N GLU A 167 -4.63 -11.16 14.34
CA GLU A 167 -4.53 -12.46 15.01
C GLU A 167 -3.07 -12.85 15.23
N GLN A 168 -2.21 -12.64 14.24
CA GLN A 168 -0.78 -12.92 14.36
C GLN A 168 -0.12 -12.03 15.44
N GLU A 169 -0.44 -10.74 15.50
CA GLU A 169 0.13 -9.83 16.50
C GLU A 169 -0.40 -10.14 17.90
N LYS A 170 -1.68 -10.50 18.02
CA LYS A 170 -2.26 -10.99 19.28
C LYS A 170 -1.53 -12.25 19.76
N ARG A 171 -1.34 -13.24 18.88
CA ARG A 171 -0.59 -14.47 19.19
C ARG A 171 0.86 -14.16 19.59
N ARG A 172 1.52 -13.22 18.92
CA ARG A 172 2.88 -12.79 19.25
C ARG A 172 2.94 -12.13 20.63
N ARG A 173 1.97 -11.27 20.96
CA ARG A 173 1.86 -10.60 22.26
C ARG A 173 1.57 -11.59 23.38
N GLU A 174 0.70 -12.58 23.15
CA GLU A 174 0.41 -13.66 24.09
C GLU A 174 1.64 -14.56 24.31
N ALA A 175 2.36 -14.91 23.25
CA ALA A 175 3.62 -15.66 23.36
C ALA A 175 4.69 -14.88 24.14
N MET A 176 4.81 -13.57 23.90
CA MET A 176 5.73 -12.70 24.64
C MET A 176 5.32 -12.54 26.11
N ALA A 177 4.02 -12.45 26.40
CA ALA A 177 3.47 -12.43 27.76
C ALA A 177 3.64 -13.77 28.50
N ALA A 178 3.61 -14.89 27.78
CA ALA A 178 3.89 -16.21 28.35
C ALA A 178 5.39 -16.37 28.67
N CYS A 179 6.27 -15.97 27.74
CA CYS A 179 7.73 -16.03 27.95
C CYS A 179 8.17 -15.15 29.13
N THR A 180 7.62 -13.93 29.24
CA THR A 180 7.90 -13.03 30.38
C THR A 180 7.35 -13.54 31.72
N LYS A 181 6.26 -14.31 31.72
CA LYS A 181 5.77 -15.00 32.93
C LYS A 181 6.68 -16.16 33.34
N GLU A 182 7.16 -16.96 32.38
CA GLU A 182 8.13 -18.02 32.65
C GLU A 182 9.46 -17.48 33.17
N GLU A 183 9.95 -16.36 32.62
CA GLU A 183 11.17 -15.69 33.06
C GLU A 183 11.03 -15.09 34.47
N ALA A 184 9.84 -14.54 34.80
CA ALA A 184 9.53 -14.04 36.13
C ALA A 184 9.38 -15.16 37.18
N ASP A 185 8.84 -16.33 36.81
CA ASP A 185 8.75 -17.50 37.70
C ASP A 185 10.10 -18.21 37.89
N ALA A 186 10.96 -18.23 36.86
CA ALA A 186 12.33 -18.72 36.97
C ALA A 186 13.17 -17.83 37.92
N SER A 187 13.01 -16.51 37.86
CA SER A 187 13.70 -15.55 38.73
C SER A 187 13.30 -15.70 40.22
N LYS A 188 12.03 -15.99 40.51
CA LYS A 188 11.57 -16.26 41.90
C LYS A 188 12.14 -17.54 42.50
N LYS A 189 12.40 -18.57 41.69
CA LYS A 189 13.02 -19.83 42.15
C LYS A 189 14.52 -19.68 42.44
N ALA A 190 15.21 -18.76 41.77
CA ALA A 190 16.64 -18.50 41.99
C ALA A 190 16.91 -17.72 43.30
N ILE A 191 16.02 -16.79 43.69
CA ILE A 191 16.21 -15.97 44.90
C ILE A 191 15.97 -16.76 46.21
N GLY A 192 15.14 -17.81 46.18
CA GLY A 192 14.88 -18.65 47.36
C GLY A 192 16.08 -19.49 47.82
N VAL A 193 16.99 -19.85 46.92
CA VAL A 193 18.14 -20.73 47.25
C VAL A 193 19.27 -19.94 47.91
N VAL A 194 19.46 -18.67 47.56
CA VAL A 194 20.57 -17.84 48.11
C VAL A 194 20.30 -17.39 49.54
N ALA A 195 19.03 -17.18 49.93
CA ALA A 195 18.68 -16.79 51.29
C ALA A 195 18.92 -17.91 52.33
N ALA A 196 18.77 -19.19 51.95
CA ALA A 196 18.98 -20.31 52.87
C ALA A 196 20.47 -20.57 53.18
N VAL A 197 21.36 -20.32 52.21
CA VAL A 197 22.82 -20.55 52.38
C VAL A 197 23.46 -19.49 53.29
N ALA A 198 22.99 -18.24 53.23
CA ALA A 198 23.53 -17.16 54.07
C ALA A 198 23.20 -17.34 55.56
N VAL A 199 22.00 -17.86 55.89
CA VAL A 199 21.59 -18.08 57.29
C VAL A 199 22.35 -19.26 57.92
N ALA A 200 22.60 -20.34 57.17
CA ALA A 200 23.34 -21.50 57.66
C ALA A 200 24.82 -21.16 57.98
N ALA A 201 25.47 -20.33 57.14
CA ALA A 201 26.85 -19.92 57.35
C ALA A 201 27.05 -19.06 58.61
N ILE A 202 26.09 -18.16 58.91
CA ILE A 202 26.14 -17.30 60.10
C ILE A 202 26.01 -18.13 61.39
N ILE A 203 25.15 -19.16 61.40
CA ILE A 203 24.97 -20.03 62.58
C ILE A 203 26.24 -20.87 62.84
N THR A 204 26.90 -21.39 61.79
CA THR A 204 28.16 -22.13 61.97
C THR A 204 29.30 -21.27 62.51
N VAL A 205 29.39 -20.00 62.09
CA VAL A 205 30.41 -19.07 62.60
C VAL A 205 30.14 -18.69 64.06
N ALA A 206 28.89 -18.46 64.43
CA ALA A 206 28.53 -18.15 65.82
C ALA A 206 28.83 -19.30 66.78
N VAL A 207 28.59 -20.55 66.38
CA VAL A 207 28.89 -21.74 67.21
C VAL A 207 30.40 -21.97 67.37
N LEU A 208 31.21 -21.63 66.38
CA LEU A 208 32.67 -21.72 66.47
C LEU A 208 33.31 -20.64 67.37
N ILE A 209 32.65 -19.49 67.53
CA ILE A 209 33.14 -18.39 68.40
C ILE A 209 32.80 -18.64 69.88
N ILE A 210 31.77 -19.45 70.16
CA ILE A 210 31.30 -19.73 71.53
C ILE A 210 31.95 -20.99 72.14
N LYS A 211 32.78 -21.72 71.38
CA LYS A 211 33.44 -22.95 71.85
C LYS A 211 34.88 -22.72 72.30
#